data_AF-A0A821RUT2-F1
#
_entry.id   AF-A0A821RUT2-F1
#
_cell.length_a   1.000
_cell.length_b   1.000
_cell.length_c   1.000
_cell.angle_alpha   90.00
_cell.angle_beta   90.00
_cell.angle_gamma   90.00
#
_symmetry.space_group_name_H-M   'P 1'
#
loop_
_entity.id
_entity.type
_entity.pdbx_description
1 polymer ?
#
loop_
_entity_poly.entity_id
_entity_poly.type
_entity_poly.pdbx_seq_one_letter_code
_entity_poly.pdbx_strand_id
1 'polypeptide(L)'
;MALQVYQRYEIVFLSQHPLGPKLSHMAVVKAVHCDKKTVKRWFKRWKQSKDLSDAPRSGRSRVTTPKQDQKIVALAEQQTFVSSQDIANQLNNNIHVELET
;
A
#
# COMPACT_ATOMS: atom_id res chain seq x y z
N MET A 1 -4.41 -12.91 1.64
CA MET A 1 -3.37 -12.01 2.20
C MET A 1 -2.56 -11.41 1.05
N ALA A 2 -2.11 -10.16 1.19
CA ALA A 2 -1.20 -9.57 0.22
C ALA A 2 0.22 -10.14 0.43
N LEU A 3 0.85 -10.63 -0.64
CA LEU A 3 2.26 -11.04 -0.58
C LEU A 3 3.14 -9.84 -0.29
N GLN A 4 4.12 -10.01 0.59
CA GLN A 4 5.17 -9.03 0.80
C GLN A 4 6.02 -8.90 -0.48
N VAL A 5 6.68 -7.75 -0.66
CA VAL A 5 7.42 -7.44 -1.88
C VAL A 5 8.51 -8.48 -2.16
N TYR A 6 9.26 -8.91 -1.14
CA TYR A 6 10.31 -9.92 -1.29
C TYR A 6 9.79 -11.26 -1.83
N GLN A 7 8.61 -11.70 -1.38
CA GLN A 7 8.00 -12.96 -1.85
C GLN A 7 7.64 -12.89 -3.33
N ARG A 8 7.30 -11.70 -3.85
CA ARG A 8 7.02 -11.49 -5.27
C ARG A 8 8.29 -11.61 -6.10
N TYR A 9 9.39 -11.04 -5.62
CA TYR A 9 10.71 -11.20 -6.23
C TYR A 9 11.16 -12.65 -6.21
N GLU A 10 10.93 -13.36 -5.11
CA GLU A 10 11.22 -14.79 -4.98
C GLU A 10 10.47 -15.63 -6.03
N ILE A 11 9.19 -15.36 -6.28
CA ILE A 11 8.41 -16.01 -7.35
C ILE A 11 9.12 -15.87 -8.71
N VAL A 12 9.60 -14.67 -9.05
CA VAL A 12 10.28 -14.41 -10.33
C VAL A 12 11.68 -15.04 -10.34
N PHE A 13 12.41 -14.95 -9.22
CA PHE A 13 13.74 -15.54 -9.06
C PHE A 13 13.70 -17.04 -9.32
N LEU A 14 12.79 -17.75 -8.65
CA LEU A 14 12.72 -19.21 -8.72
C LEU A 14 12.39 -19.75 -10.12
N SER A 15 11.66 -19.00 -10.95
CA SER A 15 11.19 -19.50 -12.25
C SER A 15 11.81 -18.83 -13.47
N GLN A 16 11.94 -17.51 -13.48
CA GLN A 16 12.24 -16.74 -14.69
C GLN A 16 13.65 -16.13 -14.69
N HIS A 17 14.22 -15.83 -13.52
CA HIS A 17 15.51 -15.14 -13.43
C HIS A 17 16.68 -15.99 -13.99
N PRO A 18 17.66 -15.40 -14.71
CA PRO A 18 18.78 -16.14 -15.30
C PRO A 18 19.60 -16.93 -14.28
N LEU A 19 19.88 -16.34 -13.12
CA LEU A 19 20.60 -16.99 -12.01
C LEU A 19 19.70 -17.89 -11.13
N GLY A 20 18.43 -18.06 -11.53
CA GLY A 20 17.45 -18.80 -10.76
C GLY A 20 17.37 -20.28 -11.15
N PRO A 21 16.82 -21.14 -10.27
CA PRO A 21 16.74 -22.60 -10.46
C PRO A 21 15.76 -23.08 -11.55
N LYS A 22 15.07 -22.18 -12.27
CA LYS A 22 14.11 -22.49 -13.35
C LYS A 22 13.01 -23.49 -12.94
N LEU A 23 12.44 -23.30 -11.76
CA LEU A 23 11.39 -24.16 -11.22
C LEU A 23 10.07 -24.04 -12.00
N SER A 24 9.33 -25.15 -12.00
CA SER A 24 7.96 -25.21 -12.51
C SER A 24 7.01 -24.38 -11.63
N HIS A 25 5.88 -23.95 -12.19
CA HIS A 25 4.91 -23.15 -11.45
C HIS A 25 4.38 -23.84 -10.18
N MET A 26 4.28 -25.17 -10.16
CA MET A 26 3.83 -25.93 -8.98
C MET A 26 4.90 -26.00 -7.90
N ALA A 27 6.18 -26.07 -8.28
CA ALA A 27 7.27 -25.99 -7.33
C ALA A 27 7.34 -24.59 -6.69
N VAL A 28 7.11 -23.52 -7.45
CA VAL A 28 7.07 -22.14 -6.92
C VAL A 28 5.92 -21.94 -5.95
N VAL A 29 4.71 -22.45 -6.26
CA VAL A 29 3.55 -22.42 -5.37
C VAL A 29 3.87 -23.04 -4.02
N LYS A 30 4.55 -24.20 -4.02
CA LYS A 30 4.97 -24.88 -2.80
C LYS A 30 6.06 -24.13 -2.05
N ALA A 31 7.08 -23.61 -2.74
CA ALA A 31 8.20 -22.89 -2.12
C ALA A 31 7.74 -21.59 -1.43
N VAL A 32 6.94 -20.78 -2.12
CA VAL A 32 6.50 -19.46 -1.63
C VAL A 32 5.24 -19.56 -0.74
N HIS A 33 4.64 -20.74 -0.65
CA HIS A 33 3.40 -20.98 0.12
C HIS A 33 2.26 -20.03 -0.28
N CYS A 34 2.06 -19.85 -1.59
CA CYS A 34 0.98 -19.01 -2.13
C CYS A 34 0.18 -19.71 -3.21
N ASP A 35 -1.01 -19.19 -3.53
CA ASP A 35 -1.89 -19.84 -4.49
C ASP A 35 -1.42 -19.71 -5.95
N LYS A 36 -1.82 -20.69 -6.77
CA LYS A 36 -1.46 -20.75 -8.20
C LYS A 36 -1.91 -19.51 -8.98
N LYS A 37 -3.05 -18.88 -8.64
CA LYS A 37 -3.54 -17.70 -9.36
C LYS A 37 -2.63 -16.51 -9.08
N THR A 38 -2.17 -16.37 -7.84
CA THR A 38 -1.23 -15.33 -7.45
C THR A 38 0.12 -15.46 -8.16
N VAL A 39 0.71 -16.67 -8.23
CA VAL A 39 1.93 -16.91 -9.00
C VAL A 39 1.75 -16.51 -10.48
N LYS A 40 0.66 -16.96 -11.12
CA LYS A 40 0.35 -16.59 -12.52
C LYS A 40 0.19 -15.07 -12.70
N ARG A 41 -0.48 -14.40 -11.76
CA ARG A 41 -0.68 -12.94 -11.78
C ARG A 41 0.67 -12.21 -11.79
N TRP A 42 1.59 -12.58 -10.90
CA TRP A 42 2.90 -11.93 -10.82
C TRP A 42 3.77 -12.22 -12.04
N PHE A 43 3.72 -13.43 -12.61
CA PHE A 43 4.39 -13.69 -13.89
C PHE A 43 3.85 -12.83 -15.03
N LYS A 44 2.53 -12.67 -15.12
CA LYS A 44 1.92 -11.79 -16.12
C LYS A 44 2.42 -10.36 -15.95
N ARG A 45 2.43 -9.85 -14.71
CA ARG A 45 2.89 -8.49 -14.41
C ARG A 45 4.37 -8.30 -14.71
N TRP A 46 5.22 -9.24 -14.31
CA TRP A 46 6.66 -9.22 -14.60
C TRP A 46 6.94 -9.18 -16.10
N LYS A 47 6.18 -9.94 -16.90
CA LYS A 47 6.30 -9.90 -18.37
C LYS A 47 5.90 -8.55 -18.96
N GLN A 48 4.97 -7.84 -18.33
CA GLN A 48 4.45 -6.56 -18.83
C GLN A 48 5.36 -5.38 -18.48
N SER A 49 5.80 -5.25 -17.22
CA SER A 49 6.49 -4.04 -16.75
C SER A 49 7.85 -4.28 -16.10
N LYS A 50 8.24 -5.54 -15.85
CA LYS A 50 9.41 -5.88 -15.02
C LYS A 50 9.39 -5.24 -13.62
N ASP A 51 8.20 -4.90 -13.14
CA ASP A 51 7.99 -4.28 -11.83
C ASP A 51 6.98 -5.11 -11.02
N LEU A 52 7.33 -5.33 -9.75
CA LEU A 52 6.56 -6.11 -8.77
C LEU A 52 6.06 -5.26 -7.60
N SER A 53 6.31 -3.96 -7.65
CA SER A 53 5.82 -2.98 -6.69
C SER A 53 4.29 -2.93 -6.71
N ASP A 54 3.68 -2.46 -5.63
CA ASP A 54 2.23 -2.22 -5.65
C ASP A 54 1.90 -1.12 -6.65
N ALA A 55 0.83 -1.34 -7.42
CA ALA A 55 0.30 -0.28 -8.24
C ALA A 55 -0.21 0.84 -7.32
N PRO A 56 -0.18 2.12 -7.76
CA PRO A 56 -0.85 3.17 -7.02
C PRO A 56 -2.30 2.76 -6.76
N ARG A 57 -2.79 3.02 -5.54
CA ARG A 57 -4.16 2.69 -5.16
C ARG A 57 -5.12 3.41 -6.11
N SER A 58 -5.96 2.64 -6.77
CA SER A 58 -7.09 3.17 -7.53
C SER A 58 -8.16 3.68 -6.58
N GLY A 59 -8.78 4.82 -6.87
CA GLY A 59 -9.89 5.38 -6.09
C GLY A 59 -9.75 6.88 -5.84
N ARG A 60 -10.58 7.41 -4.94
CA ARG A 60 -10.51 8.82 -4.52
C ARG A 60 -9.18 9.07 -3.80
N SER A 61 -8.44 10.06 -4.28
CA SER A 61 -7.22 10.52 -3.61
C SER A 61 -7.49 10.88 -2.16
N ARG A 62 -6.50 10.65 -1.28
CA ARG A 62 -6.60 11.12 0.11
C ARG A 62 -6.70 12.64 0.12
N VAL A 63 -7.68 13.14 0.86
CA VAL A 63 -7.88 14.58 1.07
C VAL A 63 -7.11 15.06 2.30
N THR A 64 -7.02 14.23 3.33
CA THR A 64 -6.28 14.55 4.57
C THR A 64 -4.86 13.99 4.54
N THR A 65 -3.94 14.75 5.13
CA THR A 65 -2.56 14.33 5.40
C THR A 65 -2.49 13.52 6.70
N PRO A 66 -1.44 12.70 6.91
CA PRO A 66 -1.27 11.97 8.18
C PRO A 66 -1.23 12.88 9.42
N LYS A 67 -0.64 14.08 9.32
CA LYS A 67 -0.62 15.08 10.40
C LYS A 67 -2.04 15.58 10.71
N GLN A 68 -2.86 15.81 9.67
CA GLN A 68 -4.26 16.18 9.85
C GLN A 68 -5.08 15.04 10.45
N ASP A 69 -4.89 13.79 10.00
CA ASP A 69 -5.56 12.62 10.56
C ASP A 69 -5.28 12.48 12.07
N GLN A 70 -4.03 12.66 12.49
CA GLN A 70 -3.65 12.66 13.91
C GLN A 70 -4.34 13.77 14.71
N LYS A 71 -4.40 14.99 14.16
CA LYS A 71 -5.13 16.11 14.79
C LYS A 71 -6.63 15.83 14.89
N ILE A 72 -7.25 15.25 13.87
CA ILE A 72 -8.67 14.85 13.87
C ILE A 72 -8.95 13.89 15.03
N VAL A 73 -8.12 12.85 15.17
CA VAL A 73 -8.25 11.86 16.25
C VAL A 73 -8.08 12.52 17.61
N ALA A 74 -7.03 13.33 17.79
CA ALA A 74 -6.77 14.02 19.05
C ALA A 74 -7.92 14.96 19.46
N LEU A 75 -8.50 15.72 18.52
CA LEU A 75 -9.64 16.60 18.80
C LEU A 75 -10.89 15.82 19.20
N ALA A 76 -11.17 14.71 18.51
CA ALA A 76 -12.29 13.84 18.84
C ALA A 76 -12.13 13.16 20.21
N GLU A 77 -10.90 12.79 20.58
CA GLU A 77 -10.60 12.20 21.90
C GLU A 77 -10.69 13.23 23.03
N GLN A 78 -10.25 14.47 22.80
CA GLN A 78 -10.28 15.55 23.80
C GLN A 78 -11.70 16.09 24.03
N GLN A 79 -12.53 16.14 22.98
CA GLN A 79 -13.85 16.75 23.02
C GLN A 79 -14.91 15.73 22.58
N THR A 80 -15.54 15.06 23.53
CA THR A 80 -16.47 13.93 23.26
C THR A 80 -17.66 14.28 22.36
N PHE A 81 -18.09 15.56 22.32
CA PHE A 81 -19.22 16.04 21.54
C PHE A 81 -18.85 16.96 20.37
N VAL A 82 -17.56 17.01 19.98
CA VAL A 82 -17.13 17.83 18.86
C VAL A 82 -17.72 17.32 17.55
N SER A 83 -18.29 18.21 16.75
CA SER A 83 -18.83 17.81 15.45
C SER A 83 -17.72 17.73 14.39
N SER A 84 -17.99 17.02 13.29
CA SER A 84 -17.07 16.97 12.16
C SER A 84 -16.84 18.35 11.51
N GLN A 85 -17.85 19.23 11.55
CA GLN A 85 -17.75 20.60 11.06
C GLN A 85 -16.83 21.43 11.96
N ASP A 86 -16.92 21.27 13.28
CA ASP A 86 -16.07 21.97 14.24
C ASP A 86 -14.60 21.54 14.09
N ILE A 87 -14.35 20.23 13.94
CA ILE A 87 -13.01 19.71 13.66
C ILE A 87 -12.47 20.30 12.34
N ALA A 88 -13.28 20.33 11.28
CA ALA A 88 -12.88 20.90 10.00
C ALA A 88 -12.52 22.40 10.12
N ASN A 89 -13.33 23.17 10.84
CA ASN A 89 -13.08 24.59 11.11
C ASN A 89 -11.78 24.79 11.89
N GLN A 90 -11.53 24.00 12.94
CA GLN A 90 -10.30 24.07 13.72
C GLN A 90 -9.05 23.67 12.92
N LEU A 91 -9.17 22.71 12.01
CA LEU A 91 -8.08 22.35 11.10
C LEU A 91 -7.76 23.47 10.13
N ASN A 92 -8.77 24.11 9.55
CA ASN A 92 -8.60 25.20 8.58
C ASN A 92 -8.03 26.47 9.24
N ASN A 93 -8.48 26.81 10.44
CA ASN A 93 -8.00 27.99 11.16
C ASN A 93 -6.51 27.89 11.54
N ASN A 94 -6.02 26.67 11.81
CA ASN A 94 -4.60 26.45 12.11
C ASN A 94 -3.70 26.52 10.85
N ILE A 95 -4.24 26.36 9.64
CA ILE A 95 -3.46 26.46 8.39
C ILE A 95 -3.06 27.91 8.10
N HIS A 96 -3.89 28.89 8.49
CA HIS A 96 -3.54 30.30 8.34
C HIS A 96 -2.40 30.76 9.25
N VAL A 97 -2.25 30.13 10.43
CA VAL A 97 -1.19 30.51 11.38
C VAL A 97 0.19 29.96 10.97
N GLU A 98 0.27 28.81 10.31
CA GLU A 98 1.56 28.20 9.88
C GLU A 98 2.12 28.81 8.58
N LEU A 99 1.38 29.68 7.86
CA LEU A 99 1.85 30.34 6.62
C LEU A 99 2.39 31.76 6.83
N GLU A 100 2.28 32.31 8.05
CA GLU A 100 2.76 33.64 8.43
C GLU A 100 4.02 33.61 9.30
N THR A 101 4.64 32.44 9.47
CA THR A 101 5.89 32.22 10.21
C THR A 101 6.92 31.49 9.36
#